data_AF-A0A176RYP2-F1
#
_entry.id   AF-A0A176RYP2-F1
#
_cell.length_a   1.000
_cell.length_b   1.000
_cell.length_c   1.000
_cell.angle_alpha   90.00
_cell.angle_beta   90.00
_cell.angle_gamma   90.00
#
_symmetry.space_group_name_H-M   'P 1'
#
loop_
_entity.id
_entity.type
_entity.pdbx_description
1 polymer ?
#
loop_
_entity_poly.entity_id
_entity_poly.type
_entity_poly.pdbx_seq_one_letter_code
_entity_poly.pdbx_strand_id
1 'polypeptide(L)'
;LMRFIKFVYEQDLEGVDEIDLSQRNLMNTLKGKFLEMVVEVTMMKFNHELMPGAWFGQTGQVEVPLFQFVKTTTVKASKTKAYQIDVFGKEEKRHKVWLCECKYTKTPMDLTQVKKLESAAQVLIKTHEEEGTEVPEIHLWLVSAGGFAGKVLTYIESRADIYYSDYDGINNLFKAYGGNYSIPQFAEDDG
;
A
#
# COMPACT_ATOMS: atom_id res chain seq x y z
N LEU A 1 -14.97 13.35 55.03
CA LEU A 1 -14.53 12.40 53.97
C LEU A 1 -15.53 12.48 52.82
N MET A 2 -15.02 12.72 51.60
CA MET A 2 -15.69 12.66 50.29
C MET A 2 -16.92 13.55 50.05
N ARG A 3 -16.70 14.85 49.81
CA ARG A 3 -17.67 15.72 49.12
C ARG A 3 -17.04 16.79 48.20
N PHE A 4 -15.79 16.59 47.76
CA PHE A 4 -15.03 17.57 46.98
C PHE A 4 -14.27 16.98 45.77
N ILE A 5 -14.72 15.85 45.23
CA ILE A 5 -14.22 15.32 43.96
C ILE A 5 -15.44 14.99 43.09
N LYS A 6 -16.22 16.00 42.72
CA LYS A 6 -17.31 15.81 41.74
C LYS A 6 -17.66 17.03 40.89
N PHE A 7 -16.84 18.08 40.88
CA PHE A 7 -17.15 19.34 40.19
C PHE A 7 -15.89 20.05 39.68
N VAL A 8 -15.05 19.35 38.91
CA VAL A 8 -13.97 20.01 38.15
C VAL A 8 -13.86 19.49 36.71
N TYR A 9 -14.31 18.26 36.41
CA TYR A 9 -14.20 17.72 35.04
C TYR A 9 -15.43 17.93 34.15
N GLU A 10 -16.60 18.28 34.69
CA GLU A 10 -17.81 18.49 33.86
C GLU A 10 -17.82 19.86 33.15
N GLN A 11 -17.02 20.84 33.60
CA GLN A 11 -16.92 22.15 32.93
C GLN A 11 -15.82 22.22 31.86
N ASP A 12 -14.87 21.29 31.84
CA ASP A 12 -13.81 21.25 30.83
C ASP A 12 -14.13 20.32 29.65
N LEU A 13 -15.33 19.72 29.64
CA LEU A 13 -15.81 18.83 28.57
C LEU A 13 -16.79 19.51 27.60
N GLU A 14 -17.08 20.80 27.78
CA GLU A 14 -17.79 21.59 26.78
C GLU A 14 -16.77 22.15 25.77
N GLY A 15 -16.50 21.37 24.71
CA GLY A 15 -15.57 21.76 23.63
C GLY A 15 -14.72 20.62 23.07
N VAL A 16 -14.84 19.39 23.59
CA VAL A 16 -14.04 18.22 23.16
C VAL A 16 -14.67 17.46 21.97
N ASP A 17 -15.51 18.13 21.18
CA ASP A 17 -16.13 17.52 19.99
C ASP A 17 -15.41 17.82 18.68
N GLU A 18 -14.42 18.71 18.68
CA GLU A 18 -13.56 18.90 17.51
C GLU A 18 -12.26 18.14 17.72
N ILE A 19 -12.19 16.93 17.15
CA ILE A 19 -10.90 16.28 16.89
C ILE A 19 -10.07 17.27 16.08
N ASP A 20 -9.03 17.84 16.71
CA ASP A 20 -8.09 18.77 16.09
C ASP A 20 -7.64 18.21 14.73
N LEU A 21 -7.76 19.03 13.68
CA LEU A 21 -7.37 18.69 12.31
C LEU A 21 -5.92 18.17 12.25
N SER A 22 -5.05 18.65 13.15
CA SER A 22 -3.67 18.18 13.28
C SER A 22 -3.60 16.69 13.70
N GLN A 23 -4.48 16.26 14.60
CA GLN A 23 -4.57 14.87 15.07
C GLN A 23 -5.19 13.94 14.02
N ARG A 24 -6.18 14.42 13.26
CA ARG A 24 -6.75 13.68 12.11
C ARG A 24 -5.69 13.41 11.05
N ASN A 25 -4.90 14.42 10.70
CA ASN A 25 -3.81 14.27 9.72
C ASN A 25 -2.72 13.30 10.18
N LEU A 26 -2.34 13.37 11.46
CA LEU A 26 -1.41 12.41 12.05
C LEU A 26 -1.97 10.99 11.99
N MET A 27 -3.24 10.80 12.35
CA MET A 27 -3.89 9.49 12.32
C MET A 27 -3.95 8.90 10.91
N ASN A 28 -4.30 9.71 9.90
CA ASN A 28 -4.30 9.29 8.50
C ASN A 28 -2.90 8.89 8.02
N THR A 29 -1.87 9.62 8.45
CA THR A 29 -0.48 9.28 8.16
C THR A 29 -0.08 7.94 8.80
N LEU A 30 -0.45 7.71 10.06
CA LEU A 30 -0.19 6.45 10.76
C LEU A 30 -0.92 5.26 10.11
N LYS A 31 -2.19 5.44 9.73
CA LYS A 31 -2.98 4.44 8.99
C LYS A 31 -2.33 4.09 7.64
N GLY A 32 -1.87 5.08 6.90
CA GLY A 32 -1.11 4.88 5.67
C GLY A 32 0.15 4.05 5.91
N LYS A 33 0.99 4.47 6.87
CA LYS A 33 2.24 3.77 7.21
C LYS A 33 2.01 2.34 7.72
N PHE A 34 0.90 2.13 8.43
CA PHE A 34 0.51 0.80 8.88
C PHE A 34 0.25 -0.14 7.68
N LEU A 35 -0.49 0.31 6.67
CA LEU A 35 -0.73 -0.49 5.46
C LEU A 35 0.56 -0.79 4.70
N GLU A 36 1.44 0.21 4.57
CA GLU A 36 2.76 0.03 3.95
C GLU A 36 3.57 -1.05 4.69
N MET A 37 3.58 -1.03 6.02
CA MET A 37 4.29 -2.03 6.84
C MET A 37 3.70 -3.43 6.68
N VAL A 38 2.38 -3.56 6.59
CA VAL A 38 1.73 -4.85 6.33
C VAL A 38 2.16 -5.41 4.98
N VAL A 39 2.20 -4.58 3.94
CA VAL A 39 2.66 -4.96 2.60
C VAL A 39 4.14 -5.35 2.62
N GLU A 40 4.98 -4.54 3.26
CA GLU A 40 6.43 -4.81 3.39
C GLU A 40 6.71 -6.14 4.08
N VAL A 41 6.13 -6.39 5.26
CA VAL A 41 6.32 -7.66 5.99
C VAL A 41 5.77 -8.86 5.22
N THR A 42 4.69 -8.66 4.46
CA THR A 42 4.14 -9.70 3.58
C THR A 42 5.12 -10.05 2.46
N MET A 43 5.63 -9.04 1.74
CA MET A 43 6.62 -9.23 0.67
C MET A 43 7.90 -9.89 1.18
N MET A 44 8.37 -9.52 2.38
CA MET A 44 9.58 -10.12 2.98
C MET A 44 9.46 -11.63 3.23
N LYS A 45 8.24 -12.18 3.25
CA LYS A 45 7.98 -13.59 3.55
C LYS A 45 7.62 -14.42 2.32
N PHE A 46 7.41 -13.80 1.17
CA PHE A 46 7.22 -14.50 -0.09
C PHE A 46 8.45 -15.37 -0.43
N ASN A 47 8.21 -16.54 -1.01
CA ASN A 47 9.21 -17.58 -1.24
C ASN A 47 8.83 -18.54 -2.38
N HIS A 48 8.41 -18.01 -3.54
CA HIS A 48 8.08 -18.78 -4.76
C HIS A 48 6.89 -19.76 -4.66
N GLU A 49 6.08 -19.64 -3.62
CA GLU A 49 4.84 -20.38 -3.51
C GLU A 49 3.77 -19.83 -4.48
N LEU A 50 2.83 -20.71 -4.82
CA LEU A 50 1.64 -20.34 -5.57
C LEU A 50 0.57 -19.86 -4.61
N MET A 51 0.08 -18.66 -4.86
CA MET A 51 -0.96 -18.01 -4.07
C MET A 51 -2.23 -17.85 -4.91
N PRO A 52 -3.43 -17.90 -4.30
CA PRO A 52 -4.67 -17.64 -5.00
C PRO A 52 -4.63 -16.32 -5.76
N GLY A 53 -4.81 -16.37 -7.09
CA GLY A 53 -4.74 -15.19 -7.94
C GLY A 53 -5.77 -14.12 -7.55
N ALA A 54 -6.91 -14.54 -6.99
CA ALA A 54 -7.94 -13.64 -6.49
C ALA A 54 -7.42 -12.65 -5.42
N TRP A 55 -6.37 -12.99 -4.67
CA TRP A 55 -5.74 -12.08 -3.70
C TRP A 55 -4.92 -10.97 -4.36
N PHE A 56 -4.61 -11.13 -5.65
CA PHE A 56 -3.87 -10.20 -6.50
C PHE A 56 -4.71 -9.66 -7.67
N GLY A 57 -6.02 -9.89 -7.66
CA GLY A 57 -6.91 -9.43 -8.72
C GLY A 57 -6.75 -10.19 -10.04
N GLN A 58 -6.21 -11.40 -9.97
CA GLN A 58 -5.92 -12.27 -11.11
C GLN A 58 -6.76 -13.55 -11.06
N THR A 59 -6.88 -14.22 -12.20
CA THR A 59 -7.46 -15.57 -12.24
C THR A 59 -6.39 -16.63 -11.96
N GLY A 60 -6.79 -17.79 -11.42
CA GLY A 60 -5.86 -18.91 -11.19
C GLY A 60 -4.95 -18.72 -9.98
N GLN A 61 -3.63 -18.86 -10.18
CA GLN A 61 -2.59 -18.78 -9.15
C GLN A 61 -1.50 -17.80 -9.59
N VAL A 62 -0.90 -17.11 -8.63
CA VAL A 62 0.25 -16.22 -8.82
C VAL A 62 1.45 -16.80 -8.06
N GLU A 63 2.56 -17.01 -8.75
CA GLU A 63 3.85 -17.33 -8.09
C GLU A 63 4.42 -16.05 -7.49
N VAL A 64 4.52 -15.98 -6.17
CA VAL A 64 5.05 -14.78 -5.50
C VAL A 64 6.59 -14.75 -5.50
N PRO A 65 7.26 -13.60 -5.69
CA PRO A 65 8.72 -13.56 -5.77
C PRO A 65 9.40 -13.77 -4.42
N LEU A 66 10.57 -14.41 -4.39
CA LEU A 66 11.46 -14.34 -3.23
C LEU A 66 12.27 -13.05 -3.30
N PHE A 67 11.83 -11.99 -2.63
CA PHE A 67 12.55 -10.72 -2.61
C PHE A 67 13.80 -10.77 -1.72
N GLN A 68 14.93 -10.29 -2.22
CA GLN A 68 16.14 -10.07 -1.42
C GLN A 68 16.12 -8.70 -0.73
N PHE A 69 15.39 -7.74 -1.30
CA PHE A 69 15.23 -6.42 -0.74
C PHE A 69 13.77 -6.03 -0.77
N VAL A 70 13.26 -5.56 0.37
CA VAL A 70 11.96 -4.90 0.49
C VAL A 70 12.18 -3.63 1.30
N LYS A 71 11.73 -2.48 0.76
CA LYS A 71 11.89 -1.17 1.42
C LYS A 71 10.98 -0.11 0.80
N THR A 72 10.68 0.97 1.52
CA THR A 72 10.28 2.24 0.89
C THR A 72 11.47 2.83 0.12
N THR A 73 11.25 3.38 -1.08
CA THR A 73 12.33 4.01 -1.86
C THR A 73 11.81 5.19 -2.67
N THR A 74 12.74 6.02 -3.18
CA THR A 74 12.44 7.05 -4.17
C THR A 74 13.15 6.72 -5.47
N VAL A 75 12.43 6.73 -6.59
CA VAL A 75 13.01 6.60 -7.93
C VAL A 75 13.14 7.97 -8.58
N LYS A 76 14.30 8.22 -9.21
CA LYS A 76 14.62 9.48 -9.88
C LYS A 76 15.71 9.25 -10.91
N ALA A 77 15.41 9.57 -12.17
CA ALA A 77 16.38 9.64 -13.26
C ALA A 77 16.77 11.10 -13.57
N SER A 78 17.79 11.31 -14.38
CA SER A 78 18.25 12.63 -14.79
C SER A 78 17.11 13.42 -15.46
N LYS A 79 16.90 14.65 -14.99
CA LYS A 79 15.86 15.57 -15.47
C LYS A 79 14.42 15.03 -15.38
N THR A 80 14.16 14.05 -14.51
CA THR A 80 12.79 13.55 -14.22
C THR A 80 12.29 14.01 -12.86
N LYS A 81 10.97 13.90 -12.65
CA LYS A 81 10.39 14.04 -11.31
C LYS A 81 10.80 12.85 -10.45
N ALA A 82 10.97 13.09 -9.16
CA ALA A 82 11.16 12.03 -8.19
C ALA A 82 9.80 11.43 -7.80
N TYR A 83 9.73 10.11 -7.68
CA TYR A 83 8.55 9.39 -7.22
C TYR A 83 8.90 8.54 -6.01
N GLN A 84 8.18 8.74 -4.92
CA GLN A 84 8.24 7.83 -3.79
C GLN A 84 7.40 6.59 -4.10
N ILE A 85 8.00 5.42 -3.91
CA ILE A 85 7.36 4.11 -3.94
C ILE A 85 7.11 3.71 -2.50
N ASP A 86 5.85 3.42 -2.17
CA ASP A 86 5.45 3.09 -0.81
C ASP A 86 6.18 1.82 -0.33
N VAL A 87 6.15 0.76 -1.14
CA VAL A 87 6.95 -0.46 -0.93
C VAL A 87 7.55 -0.95 -2.26
N PHE A 88 8.86 -1.15 -2.26
CA PHE A 88 9.64 -1.65 -3.38
C PHE A 88 10.23 -3.01 -3.03
N GLY A 89 9.96 -4.03 -3.84
CA GLY A 89 10.56 -5.36 -3.75
C GLY A 89 11.52 -5.62 -4.91
N LYS A 90 12.67 -6.23 -4.65
CA LYS A 90 13.62 -6.70 -5.69
C LYS A 90 14.01 -8.15 -5.49
N GLU A 91 13.82 -8.94 -6.52
CA GLU A 91 14.36 -10.29 -6.68
C GLU A 91 15.54 -10.21 -7.65
N GLU A 92 16.75 -10.45 -7.15
CA GLU A 92 17.97 -10.33 -7.94
C GLU A 92 18.16 -11.50 -8.91
N LYS A 93 17.81 -12.72 -8.50
CA LYS A 93 18.05 -13.93 -9.30
C LYS A 93 17.23 -13.99 -10.58
N ARG A 94 15.98 -13.51 -10.54
CA ARG A 94 15.08 -13.44 -11.70
C ARG A 94 14.98 -12.03 -12.29
N HIS A 95 15.83 -11.11 -11.83
CA HIS A 95 15.88 -9.70 -12.27
C HIS A 95 14.49 -9.05 -12.33
N LYS A 96 13.73 -9.19 -11.22
CA LYS A 96 12.33 -8.75 -11.11
C LYS A 96 12.17 -7.73 -10.00
N VAL A 97 11.33 -6.73 -10.23
CA VAL A 97 10.98 -5.73 -9.22
C VAL A 97 9.47 -5.55 -9.13
N TRP A 98 9.00 -5.32 -7.91
CA TRP A 98 7.61 -4.98 -7.63
C TRP A 98 7.54 -3.58 -7.05
N LEU A 99 6.77 -2.69 -7.69
CA LEU A 99 6.49 -1.34 -7.21
C LEU A 99 5.09 -1.31 -6.62
N CYS A 100 4.96 -0.92 -5.35
CA CYS A 100 3.68 -0.90 -4.67
C CYS A 100 3.20 0.52 -4.35
N GLU A 101 1.91 0.78 -4.54
CA GLU A 101 1.21 1.97 -4.05
C GLU A 101 0.10 1.53 -3.08
N CYS A 102 0.12 2.08 -1.88
CA CYS A 102 -0.79 1.75 -0.79
C CYS A 102 -1.78 2.90 -0.53
N LYS A 103 -3.06 2.57 -0.37
CA LYS A 103 -4.09 3.53 0.04
C LYS A 103 -4.95 2.98 1.15
N TYR A 104 -4.76 3.56 2.33
CA TYR A 104 -5.63 3.37 3.49
C TYR A 104 -6.61 4.54 3.57
N THR A 105 -7.66 4.51 2.77
CA THR A 105 -8.74 5.52 2.75
C THR A 105 -10.07 4.86 2.44
N LYS A 106 -11.20 5.38 2.96
CA LYS A 106 -12.54 4.92 2.57
C LYS A 106 -12.79 5.10 1.06
N THR A 107 -12.26 6.19 0.50
CA THR A 107 -12.37 6.50 -0.92
C THR A 107 -11.67 5.43 -1.75
N PRO A 108 -12.37 4.81 -2.73
CA PRO A 108 -11.75 3.85 -3.63
C PRO A 108 -10.59 4.48 -4.41
N MET A 109 -9.53 3.70 -4.61
CA MET A 109 -8.38 4.13 -5.41
C MET A 109 -8.83 4.45 -6.84
N ASP A 110 -8.32 5.55 -7.39
CA ASP A 110 -8.62 6.02 -8.73
C ASP A 110 -7.42 5.87 -9.69
N LEU A 111 -7.64 6.18 -10.96
CA LEU A 111 -6.62 6.08 -12.01
C LEU A 111 -5.42 7.01 -11.78
N THR A 112 -5.55 8.02 -10.92
CA THR A 112 -4.44 8.94 -10.61
C THR A 112 -3.31 8.18 -9.94
N GLN A 113 -3.65 7.25 -9.03
CA GLN A 113 -2.65 6.42 -8.34
C GLN A 113 -1.99 5.42 -9.29
N VAL A 114 -2.76 4.79 -10.18
CA VAL A 114 -2.23 3.88 -11.19
C VAL A 114 -1.22 4.59 -12.09
N LYS A 115 -1.59 5.76 -12.62
CA LYS A 115 -0.72 6.57 -13.50
C LYS A 115 0.53 7.08 -12.79
N LYS A 116 0.42 7.41 -11.49
CA LYS A 116 1.58 7.79 -10.66
C LYS A 116 2.57 6.63 -10.58
N LEU A 117 2.08 5.42 -10.32
CA LEU A 117 2.91 4.22 -10.21
C LEU A 117 3.53 3.82 -11.56
N GLU A 118 2.75 3.87 -12.64
CA GLU A 118 3.26 3.68 -14.02
C GLU A 118 4.35 4.71 -14.37
N SER A 119 4.16 5.98 -14.00
CA SER A 119 5.18 7.02 -14.22
C SER A 119 6.47 6.73 -13.44
N ALA A 120 6.33 6.23 -12.21
CA ALA A 120 7.47 5.84 -11.41
C ALA A 120 8.23 4.64 -12.01
N ALA A 121 7.50 3.66 -12.58
CA ALA A 121 8.09 2.57 -13.34
C ALA A 121 8.89 3.07 -14.55
N GLN A 122 8.35 4.02 -15.32
CA GLN A 122 9.07 4.62 -16.45
C GLN A 122 10.33 5.37 -16.00
N VAL A 123 10.28 6.06 -14.85
CA VAL A 123 11.48 6.70 -14.28
C VAL A 123 12.51 5.65 -13.87
N LEU A 124 12.11 4.51 -13.30
CA LEU A 124 13.01 3.42 -12.94
C LEU A 124 13.69 2.82 -14.18
N ILE A 125 12.93 2.58 -15.26
CA ILE A 125 13.48 2.15 -16.56
C ILE A 125 14.56 3.13 -17.03
N LYS A 126 14.26 4.43 -17.01
CA LYS A 126 15.19 5.47 -17.43
C LYS A 126 16.46 5.52 -16.56
N THR A 127 16.35 5.28 -15.25
CA THR A 127 17.52 5.18 -14.37
C THR A 127 18.44 4.05 -14.83
N HIS A 128 17.89 2.86 -15.14
CA HIS A 128 18.68 1.74 -15.66
C HIS A 128 19.33 2.05 -17.02
N GLU A 129 18.60 2.70 -17.92
CA GLU A 129 19.12 3.15 -19.22
C GLU A 129 20.29 4.14 -19.07
N GLU A 130 20.16 5.13 -18.19
CA GLU A 130 21.20 6.14 -17.92
C GLU A 130 22.45 5.53 -17.26
N GLU A 131 22.27 4.51 -16.42
CA GLU A 131 23.35 3.77 -15.75
C GLU A 131 23.97 2.68 -16.63
N GLY A 132 23.38 2.39 -17.80
CA GLY A 132 23.83 1.32 -18.69
C GLY A 132 23.64 -0.09 -18.10
N THR A 133 22.62 -0.26 -17.25
CA THR A 133 22.29 -1.55 -16.61
C THR A 133 21.04 -2.17 -17.22
N GLU A 134 20.89 -3.49 -17.06
CA GLU A 134 19.72 -4.22 -17.57
C GLU A 134 18.44 -3.76 -16.85
N VAL A 135 17.38 -3.49 -17.61
CA VAL A 135 16.06 -3.12 -17.06
C VAL A 135 15.39 -4.38 -16.50
N PRO A 136 14.97 -4.39 -15.22
CA PRO A 136 14.30 -5.55 -14.63
C PRO A 136 12.90 -5.75 -15.18
N GLU A 137 12.35 -6.96 -15.01
CA GLU A 137 10.91 -7.20 -15.17
C GLU A 137 10.16 -6.42 -14.08
N ILE A 138 9.37 -5.41 -14.47
CA ILE A 138 8.66 -4.53 -13.53
C ILE A 138 7.20 -4.97 -13.42
N HIS A 139 6.78 -5.28 -12.20
CA HIS A 139 5.38 -5.51 -11.86
C HIS A 139 4.88 -4.39 -10.95
N LEU A 140 3.64 -3.97 -11.14
CA LEU A 140 2.99 -2.93 -10.34
C LEU A 140 1.96 -3.60 -9.43
N TRP A 141 1.94 -3.22 -8.16
CA TRP A 141 0.97 -3.76 -7.20
C TRP A 141 0.23 -2.65 -6.47
N LEU A 142 -1.08 -2.58 -6.71
CA LEU A 142 -1.96 -1.59 -6.09
C LEU A 142 -2.63 -2.21 -4.87
N VAL A 143 -2.48 -1.60 -3.70
CA VAL A 143 -3.11 -2.09 -2.46
C VAL A 143 -4.06 -1.04 -1.92
N SER A 144 -5.34 -1.38 -1.74
CA SER A 144 -6.33 -0.43 -1.21
C SER A 144 -7.28 -1.05 -0.19
N ALA A 145 -7.30 -0.47 1.01
CA ALA A 145 -8.27 -0.84 2.04
C ALA A 145 -9.69 -0.34 1.73
N GLY A 146 -9.84 0.70 0.90
CA GLY A 146 -11.13 1.22 0.42
C GLY A 146 -11.60 0.63 -0.91
N GLY A 147 -10.83 -0.31 -1.47
CA GLY A 147 -11.10 -0.91 -2.78
C GLY A 147 -10.77 0.01 -3.96
N PHE A 148 -11.30 -0.33 -5.13
CA PHE A 148 -10.92 0.29 -6.40
C PHE A 148 -12.14 0.85 -7.12
N ALA A 149 -11.99 2.04 -7.71
CA ALA A 149 -13.01 2.56 -8.61
C ALA A 149 -13.14 1.64 -9.83
N GLY A 150 -14.36 1.44 -10.35
CA GLY A 150 -14.59 0.54 -11.50
C GLY A 150 -13.72 0.85 -12.72
N LYS A 151 -13.46 2.15 -12.98
CA LYS A 151 -12.54 2.60 -14.04
C LYS A 151 -11.09 2.10 -13.89
N VAL A 152 -10.65 1.85 -12.66
CA VAL A 152 -9.33 1.25 -12.39
C VAL A 152 -9.36 -0.22 -12.75
N LEU A 153 -10.38 -0.96 -12.28
CA LEU A 153 -10.54 -2.38 -12.57
C LEU A 153 -10.61 -2.64 -14.08
N THR A 154 -11.42 -1.85 -14.82
CA THR A 154 -11.48 -1.93 -16.29
C THR A 154 -10.15 -1.61 -16.96
N TYR A 155 -9.36 -0.67 -16.42
CA TYR A 155 -8.07 -0.29 -17.00
C TYR A 155 -7.00 -1.38 -16.83
N ILE A 156 -7.05 -2.13 -15.73
CA ILE A 156 -6.03 -3.14 -15.38
C ILE A 156 -6.42 -4.57 -15.74
N GLU A 157 -7.69 -4.84 -16.07
CA GLU A 157 -8.22 -6.20 -16.34
C GLU A 157 -7.39 -6.99 -17.37
N SER A 158 -6.88 -6.32 -18.41
CA SER A 158 -6.08 -6.96 -19.46
C SER A 158 -4.56 -6.83 -19.27
N ARG A 159 -4.09 -6.35 -18.11
CA ARG A 159 -2.68 -6.05 -17.84
C ARG A 159 -2.07 -7.16 -16.99
N ALA A 160 -1.16 -7.93 -17.58
CA ALA A 160 -0.44 -8.99 -16.86
C ALA A 160 0.66 -8.46 -15.92
N ASP A 161 1.07 -7.21 -16.10
CA ASP A 161 2.10 -6.53 -15.32
C ASP A 161 1.54 -5.79 -14.09
N ILE A 162 0.22 -5.75 -13.91
CA ILE A 162 -0.44 -5.04 -12.81
C ILE A 162 -1.27 -6.01 -11.96
N TYR A 163 -1.01 -6.01 -10.66
CA TYR A 163 -1.80 -6.68 -9.64
C TYR A 163 -2.55 -5.68 -8.79
N TYR A 164 -3.63 -6.13 -8.17
CA TYR A 164 -4.30 -5.36 -7.15
C TYR A 164 -4.77 -6.23 -5.98
N SER A 165 -4.67 -5.69 -4.77
CA SER A 165 -5.24 -6.32 -3.58
C SER A 165 -6.18 -5.33 -2.92
N ASP A 166 -7.46 -5.67 -2.90
CA ASP A 166 -8.46 -4.97 -2.10
C ASP A 166 -8.32 -5.37 -0.62
N TYR A 167 -9.23 -4.91 0.22
CA TYR A 167 -9.22 -5.18 1.65
C TYR A 167 -9.14 -6.68 1.96
N ASP A 168 -9.89 -7.52 1.26
CA ASP A 168 -9.88 -8.96 1.49
C ASP A 168 -8.59 -9.60 0.98
N GLY A 169 -8.14 -9.21 -0.22
CA GLY A 169 -6.89 -9.69 -0.80
C GLY A 169 -5.69 -9.45 0.11
N ILE A 170 -5.50 -8.22 0.60
CA ILE A 170 -4.36 -7.90 1.46
C ILE A 170 -4.47 -8.56 2.84
N ASN A 171 -5.67 -8.69 3.41
CA ASN A 171 -5.87 -9.40 4.67
C ASN A 171 -5.57 -10.89 4.54
N ASN A 172 -5.99 -11.51 3.44
CA ASN A 172 -5.72 -12.93 3.20
C ASN A 172 -4.23 -13.19 3.03
N LEU A 173 -3.53 -12.34 2.28
CA LEU A 173 -2.07 -12.40 2.18
C LEU A 173 -1.42 -12.25 3.55
N PHE A 174 -1.77 -11.19 4.29
CA PHE A 174 -1.17 -10.93 5.60
C PHE A 174 -1.37 -12.11 6.57
N LYS A 175 -2.56 -12.71 6.59
CA LYS A 175 -2.89 -13.88 7.42
C LYS A 175 -2.12 -15.13 7.00
N ALA A 176 -1.97 -15.38 5.70
CA ALA A 176 -1.20 -16.51 5.18
C ALA A 176 0.25 -16.48 5.69
N TYR A 177 0.79 -15.29 5.96
CA TYR A 177 2.15 -15.09 6.47
C TYR A 177 2.23 -14.82 7.97
N GLY A 178 1.22 -15.22 8.75
CA GLY A 178 1.24 -15.18 10.21
C GLY A 178 0.70 -13.89 10.83
N GLY A 179 0.04 -13.03 10.05
CA GLY A 179 -0.83 -11.98 10.60
C GLY A 179 -1.99 -12.62 11.36
N ASN A 180 -2.13 -12.31 12.65
CA ASN A 180 -3.17 -12.89 13.51
C ASN A 180 -4.38 -11.96 13.72
N TYR A 181 -4.44 -10.87 12.97
CA TYR A 181 -5.56 -9.92 13.01
C TYR A 181 -5.85 -9.42 11.59
N SER A 182 -7.07 -8.93 11.38
CA SER A 182 -7.40 -8.19 10.17
C SER A 182 -6.91 -6.74 10.31
N ILE A 183 -6.38 -6.19 9.22
CA ILE A 183 -6.14 -4.75 9.08
C ILE A 183 -7.41 -4.01 9.55
N PRO A 184 -7.33 -3.07 10.51
CA PRO A 184 -8.52 -2.38 11.00
C PRO A 184 -9.31 -1.79 9.84
N GLN A 185 -10.64 -1.89 9.87
CA GLN A 185 -11.50 -1.23 8.89
C GLN A 185 -11.87 0.15 9.43
N PHE A 186 -12.21 1.06 8.53
CA PHE A 186 -12.55 2.44 8.90
C PHE A 186 -13.70 2.50 9.91
N ALA A 187 -13.58 3.36 10.93
CA ALA A 187 -14.67 3.65 11.87
C ALA A 187 -15.74 4.54 11.20
N GLU A 188 -16.95 4.61 11.77
CA GLU A 188 -18.04 5.45 11.23
C GLU A 188 -17.58 6.91 11.06
N ASP A 189 -16.77 7.42 11.99
CA ASP A 189 -16.29 8.81 12.04
C ASP A 189 -15.05 9.12 11.18
N ASP A 190 -14.52 8.15 10.43
CA ASP A 190 -13.35 8.32 9.56
C ASP A 190 -13.68 9.05 8.22
N GLY A 191 -14.52 10.09 8.27
CA GLY A 191 -14.98 10.91 7.14
C GLY A 191 -14.11 12.11 6.84
#